data_AF-A0A0L7KYV2-F1
#
_entry.id   AF-A0A0L7KYV2-F1
#
_cell.length_a   1.000
_cell.length_b   1.000
_cell.length_c   1.000
_cell.angle_alpha   90.00
_cell.angle_beta   90.00
_cell.angle_gamma   90.00
#
_symmetry.space_group_name_H-M   'P 1'
#
loop_
_entity.id
_entity.type
_entity.pdbx_description
1 polymer ?
#
loop_
_entity_poly.entity_id
_entity_poly.type
_entity_poly.pdbx_seq_one_letter_code
_entity_poly.pdbx_strand_id
1 'polypeptide(L)'
;DTRRADAFDFRHGACQLRNETRIKTDWDSYHNNNRLRARVYEIEQWKSTLQELLDRLDVEMAALKEEKASTERELEQLNMPLLVQPHSQELCVTESNKKMLIDRCQSAWEKINKMEVVKFKLQLDLNDKTEALQIDKDMLGLDKDCANITYKTDSLKTPKRMITYDQWLEKCEATKRMAVTELQDTLRLRESLFVARGRARNALRAQTDVTNYMLRRRIYETQRARNELDWQKLKMEENMEKLNAELKTMGEQFADKVNALKVAETRLETRGYRPGIELAADEADVGLKEEVRNLRETIRQLQEKLDCAK
;
A
#
# COMPACT_ATOMS: atom_id res chain seq x y z
N ASP A 1 -44.26 81.63 -60.69
CA ASP A 1 -43.52 81.57 -59.42
C ASP A 1 -43.75 80.31 -58.59
N THR A 2 -44.97 79.78 -58.50
CA THR A 2 -45.30 78.53 -57.78
C THR A 2 -44.37 77.35 -58.11
N ARG A 3 -44.20 77.00 -59.39
CA ARG A 3 -43.31 75.90 -59.82
C ARG A 3 -41.84 76.05 -59.41
N ARG A 4 -41.35 77.29 -59.21
CA ARG A 4 -39.96 77.55 -58.76
C ARG A 4 -39.82 77.37 -57.26
N ALA A 5 -40.85 77.75 -56.49
CA ALA A 5 -40.92 77.50 -55.06
C ALA A 5 -41.01 75.99 -54.76
N ASP A 6 -41.90 75.26 -55.46
CA ASP A 6 -42.03 73.81 -55.30
C ASP A 6 -40.72 73.06 -55.59
N ALA A 7 -39.99 73.48 -56.63
CA ALA A 7 -38.68 72.91 -56.97
C ALA A 7 -37.57 73.30 -55.98
N PHE A 8 -37.67 74.46 -55.33
CA PHE A 8 -36.77 74.83 -54.24
C PHE A 8 -37.04 73.99 -53.00
N ASP A 9 -38.30 73.89 -52.58
CA ASP A 9 -38.72 73.14 -51.39
C ASP A 9 -38.41 71.65 -51.53
N PHE A 10 -38.65 71.07 -52.71
CA PHE A 10 -38.25 69.67 -52.98
C PHE A 10 -36.74 69.47 -52.88
N ARG A 11 -35.92 70.35 -53.47
CA ARG A 11 -34.46 70.24 -53.39
C ARG A 11 -33.94 70.45 -51.98
N HIS A 12 -34.52 71.40 -51.25
CA HIS A 12 -34.15 71.67 -49.86
C HIS A 12 -34.50 70.47 -48.97
N GLY A 13 -35.74 69.98 -49.04
CA GLY A 13 -36.19 68.79 -48.30
C GLY A 13 -35.42 67.53 -48.67
N ALA A 14 -35.14 67.30 -49.95
CA ALA A 14 -34.32 66.17 -50.40
C ALA A 14 -32.86 66.27 -49.91
N CYS A 15 -32.27 67.47 -49.88
CA CYS A 15 -30.93 67.68 -49.35
C CYS A 15 -30.87 67.43 -47.85
N GLN A 16 -31.86 67.93 -47.10
CA GLN A 16 -32.01 67.67 -45.67
C GLN A 16 -32.15 66.18 -45.40
N LEU A 17 -33.09 65.51 -46.08
CA LEU A 17 -33.32 64.07 -45.93
C LEU A 17 -32.06 63.25 -46.26
N ARG A 18 -31.34 63.60 -47.33
CA ARG A 18 -30.07 62.93 -47.69
C ARG A 18 -29.01 63.09 -46.61
N ASN A 19 -28.89 64.28 -46.02
CA ASN A 19 -27.92 64.52 -44.96
C ASN A 19 -28.31 63.78 -43.68
N GLU A 20 -29.58 63.83 -43.27
CA GLU A 20 -30.10 63.13 -42.08
C GLU A 20 -29.95 61.62 -42.20
N THR A 21 -30.34 61.05 -43.35
CA THR A 21 -30.25 59.60 -43.61
C THR A 21 -28.80 59.13 -43.69
N ARG A 22 -27.89 59.91 -44.30
CA ARG A 22 -26.46 59.62 -44.29
C ARG A 22 -25.92 59.58 -42.85
N ILE A 23 -26.15 60.63 -42.07
CA ILE A 23 -25.67 60.73 -40.68
C ILE A 23 -26.21 59.55 -39.86
N LYS A 24 -27.51 59.26 -39.97
CA LYS A 24 -28.14 58.14 -39.26
C LYS A 24 -27.51 56.79 -39.65
N THR A 25 -27.27 56.57 -40.94
CA THR A 25 -26.68 55.32 -41.44
C THR A 25 -25.25 55.15 -40.92
N ASP A 26 -24.44 56.20 -40.97
CA ASP A 26 -23.07 56.19 -40.45
C ASP A 26 -23.04 55.84 -38.94
N TRP A 27 -23.93 56.45 -38.15
CA TRP A 27 -24.05 56.16 -36.72
C TRP A 27 -24.57 54.75 -36.42
N ASP A 28 -25.61 54.30 -37.11
CA ASP A 28 -26.17 52.95 -36.94
C ASP A 28 -25.12 51.88 -37.28
N SER A 29 -24.39 52.05 -38.39
CA SER A 29 -23.26 51.19 -38.76
C SER A 29 -22.14 51.23 -37.72
N TYR A 30 -21.76 52.41 -37.25
CA TYR A 30 -20.73 52.56 -36.20
C TYR A 30 -21.11 51.82 -34.91
N HIS A 31 -22.34 52.02 -34.41
CA HIS A 31 -22.81 51.35 -33.19
C HIS A 31 -22.88 49.83 -33.35
N ASN A 32 -23.35 49.33 -34.49
CA ASN A 32 -23.43 47.90 -34.73
C ASN A 32 -22.04 47.25 -34.89
N ASN A 33 -21.10 47.93 -35.55
CA ASN A 33 -19.70 47.47 -35.61
C ASN A 33 -19.06 47.42 -34.22
N ASN A 34 -19.39 48.37 -33.33
CA ASN A 34 -18.93 48.32 -31.94
C ASN A 34 -19.56 47.16 -31.16
N ARG A 35 -20.85 46.85 -31.37
CA ARG A 35 -21.49 45.66 -30.76
C ARG A 35 -20.85 44.36 -31.25
N LEU A 36 -20.54 44.25 -32.54
CA LEU A 36 -19.82 43.10 -33.11
C LEU A 36 -18.41 42.97 -32.52
N ARG A 37 -17.66 44.08 -32.41
CA ARG A 37 -16.33 44.08 -31.75
C ARG A 37 -16.41 43.58 -30.31
N ALA A 38 -17.39 44.06 -29.54
CA ALA A 38 -17.60 43.62 -28.17
C ALA A 38 -17.91 42.11 -28.11
N ARG A 39 -18.72 41.60 -29.04
CA ARG A 39 -19.05 40.18 -29.14
C ARG A 39 -17.83 39.31 -29.51
N VAL A 40 -17.03 39.73 -30.48
CA VAL A 40 -15.76 39.06 -30.85
C VAL A 40 -14.84 38.97 -29.64
N TYR A 41 -14.67 40.09 -28.93
CA TYR A 41 -13.84 40.12 -27.72
C TYR A 41 -14.36 39.15 -26.65
N GLU A 42 -15.66 39.15 -26.38
CA GLU A 42 -16.28 38.27 -25.40
C GLU A 42 -16.09 36.78 -25.72
N ILE A 43 -16.32 36.38 -26.99
CA ILE A 43 -16.11 35.00 -27.43
C ILE A 43 -14.63 34.61 -27.31
N GLU A 44 -13.70 35.51 -27.66
CA GLU A 44 -12.26 35.27 -27.52
C GLU A 44 -11.85 35.05 -26.05
N GLN A 45 -12.39 35.85 -25.12
CA GLN A 45 -12.14 35.66 -23.68
C GLN A 45 -12.64 34.31 -23.18
N TRP A 46 -13.85 33.92 -23.58
CA TRP A 46 -14.40 32.61 -23.22
C TRP A 46 -13.61 31.46 -23.84
N LYS A 47 -13.20 31.59 -25.10
CA LYS A 47 -12.34 30.61 -25.78
C LYS A 47 -11.00 30.45 -25.04
N SER A 48 -10.34 31.55 -24.70
CA SER A 48 -9.08 31.52 -23.95
C SER A 48 -9.26 30.86 -22.58
N THR A 49 -10.34 31.17 -21.85
CA THR A 49 -10.65 30.57 -20.55
C THR A 49 -10.86 29.06 -20.66
N LEU A 50 -11.62 28.58 -21.66
CA LEU A 50 -11.85 27.16 -21.86
C LEU A 50 -10.60 26.42 -22.35
N GLN A 51 -9.75 27.08 -23.14
CA GLN A 51 -8.48 26.50 -23.59
C GLN A 51 -7.54 26.26 -22.40
N GLU A 52 -7.40 27.23 -21.51
CA GLU A 52 -6.59 27.07 -20.29
C GLU A 52 -7.11 25.91 -19.43
N LEU A 53 -8.44 25.78 -19.29
CA LEU A 53 -9.05 24.67 -18.56
C LEU A 53 -8.80 23.32 -19.23
N LEU A 54 -8.85 23.26 -20.55
CA LEU A 54 -8.53 22.05 -21.32
C LEU A 54 -7.07 21.63 -21.09
N ASP A 55 -6.14 22.58 -21.18
CA ASP A 55 -4.70 22.31 -20.97
C ASP A 55 -4.43 21.81 -19.54
N ARG A 56 -5.07 22.44 -18.53
CA ARG A 56 -5.00 21.99 -17.13
C ARG A 56 -5.60 20.61 -16.94
N LEU A 57 -6.71 20.31 -17.61
CA LEU A 57 -7.36 19.00 -17.57
C LEU A 57 -6.42 17.93 -18.14
N ASP A 58 -5.75 18.21 -19.25
CA ASP A 58 -4.79 17.29 -19.87
C ASP A 58 -3.60 16.98 -18.96
N VAL A 59 -3.03 17.99 -18.31
CA VAL A 59 -1.95 17.81 -17.33
C VAL A 59 -2.40 16.94 -16.16
N GLU A 60 -3.57 17.23 -15.59
CA GLU A 60 -4.07 16.47 -14.43
C GLU A 60 -4.49 15.04 -14.83
N MET A 61 -5.02 14.83 -16.03
CA MET A 61 -5.31 13.49 -16.56
C MET A 61 -4.03 12.66 -16.71
N ALA A 62 -2.94 13.26 -17.21
CA ALA A 62 -1.64 12.60 -17.30
C ALA A 62 -1.09 12.26 -15.90
N ALA A 63 -1.18 13.19 -14.94
CA ALA A 63 -0.75 12.98 -13.57
C ALA A 63 -1.54 11.86 -12.87
N LEU A 64 -2.88 11.81 -13.05
CA LEU A 64 -3.71 10.73 -12.51
C LEU A 64 -3.37 9.37 -13.14
N LYS A 65 -3.11 9.34 -14.46
CA LYS A 65 -2.67 8.12 -15.16
C LYS A 65 -1.36 7.58 -14.58
N GLU A 66 -0.38 8.44 -14.31
CA GLU A 66 0.90 8.03 -13.70
C GLU A 66 0.74 7.56 -12.25
N GLU A 67 -0.07 8.24 -11.45
CA GLU A 67 -0.33 7.83 -10.06
C GLU A 67 -1.09 6.50 -9.98
N LYS A 68 -2.03 6.26 -10.89
CA LYS A 68 -2.67 4.95 -11.07
C LYS A 68 -1.63 3.88 -11.45
N ALA A 69 -0.79 4.13 -12.45
CA ALA A 69 0.24 3.18 -12.87
C ALA A 69 1.23 2.86 -11.74
N SER A 70 1.63 3.86 -10.96
CA SER A 70 2.46 3.66 -9.77
C SER A 70 1.78 2.80 -8.70
N THR A 71 0.47 2.94 -8.53
CA THR A 71 -0.33 2.10 -7.61
C THR A 71 -0.45 0.66 -8.11
N GLU A 72 -0.60 0.47 -9.43
CA GLU A 72 -0.65 -0.84 -10.07
C GLU A 72 0.69 -1.59 -9.94
N ARG A 73 1.82 -0.91 -10.10
CA ARG A 73 3.15 -1.50 -9.86
C ARG A 73 3.31 -1.99 -8.42
N GLU A 74 2.77 -1.27 -7.44
CA GLU A 74 2.78 -1.72 -6.03
C GLU A 74 1.88 -2.94 -5.80
N LEU A 75 0.72 -2.99 -6.47
CA LEU A 75 -0.14 -4.17 -6.45
C LEU A 75 0.54 -5.40 -7.05
N GLU A 76 1.28 -5.25 -8.15
CA GLU A 76 2.05 -6.33 -8.76
C GLU A 76 3.11 -6.88 -7.80
N GLN A 77 3.82 -6.00 -7.08
CA GLN A 77 4.79 -6.41 -6.06
C GLN A 77 4.12 -7.24 -4.95
N LEU A 78 2.91 -6.88 -4.53
CA LEU A 78 2.14 -7.65 -3.55
C LEU A 78 1.65 -9.00 -4.09
N ASN A 79 1.57 -9.17 -5.41
CA ASN A 79 1.16 -10.43 -6.05
C ASN A 79 2.32 -11.40 -6.27
N MET A 80 3.56 -10.98 -6.04
CA MET A 80 4.70 -11.89 -6.14
C MET A 80 4.61 -13.01 -5.10
N PRO A 81 4.82 -14.29 -5.50
CA PRO A 81 4.83 -15.41 -4.58
C PRO A 81 5.86 -15.19 -3.47
N LEU A 82 5.43 -15.36 -2.23
CA LEU A 82 6.34 -15.27 -1.08
C LEU A 82 7.24 -16.50 -1.07
N LEU A 83 8.56 -16.29 -0.93
CA LEU A 83 9.58 -17.34 -0.88
C LEU A 83 9.46 -18.26 0.35
N VAL A 84 8.78 -17.79 1.40
CA VAL A 84 8.55 -18.52 2.66
C VAL A 84 7.05 -18.51 2.92
N GLN A 85 6.54 -19.61 3.51
CA GLN A 85 5.14 -19.72 3.88
C GLN A 85 4.79 -18.58 4.87
N PRO A 86 3.92 -17.63 4.46
CA PRO A 86 3.61 -16.47 5.28
C PRO A 86 2.78 -16.86 6.50
N HIS A 87 3.00 -16.16 7.61
CA HIS A 87 2.14 -16.31 8.78
C HIS A 87 0.73 -15.75 8.48
N SER A 88 -0.29 -16.26 9.18
CA SER A 88 -1.70 -15.84 8.99
C SER A 88 -1.89 -14.32 9.07
N GLN A 89 -1.13 -13.64 9.92
CA GLN A 89 -1.20 -12.20 10.10
C GLN A 89 -0.56 -11.41 8.95
N GLU A 90 0.50 -11.94 8.34
CA GLU A 90 1.15 -11.35 7.16
C GLU A 90 0.27 -11.43 5.92
N LEU A 91 -0.42 -12.58 5.76
CA LEU A 91 -1.44 -12.75 4.72
C LEU A 91 -2.56 -11.73 4.87
N CYS A 92 -3.10 -11.56 6.08
CA CYS A 92 -4.18 -10.62 6.35
C CYS A 92 -3.79 -9.17 5.99
N VAL A 93 -2.61 -8.71 6.41
CA VAL A 93 -2.11 -7.35 6.08
C VAL A 93 -1.91 -7.20 4.57
N THR A 94 -1.34 -8.21 3.92
CA THR A 94 -1.11 -8.21 2.47
C THR A 94 -2.43 -8.13 1.70
N GLU A 95 -3.41 -8.92 2.09
CA GLU A 95 -4.72 -8.99 1.42
C GLU A 95 -5.55 -7.73 1.64
N SER A 96 -5.52 -7.17 2.85
CA SER A 96 -6.12 -5.87 3.15
C SER A 96 -5.49 -4.74 2.32
N ASN A 97 -4.16 -4.74 2.18
CA ASN A 97 -3.46 -3.77 1.34
C ASN A 97 -3.83 -3.91 -0.14
N LYS A 98 -3.87 -5.15 -0.66
CA LYS A 98 -4.31 -5.42 -2.03
C LYS A 98 -5.69 -4.87 -2.29
N LYS A 99 -6.66 -5.19 -1.43
CA LYS A 99 -8.04 -4.70 -1.56
C LYS A 99 -8.10 -3.17 -1.60
N MET A 100 -7.45 -2.51 -0.63
CA MET A 100 -7.40 -1.05 -0.57
C MET A 100 -6.82 -0.43 -1.84
N LEU A 101 -5.72 -0.97 -2.37
CA LEU A 101 -5.09 -0.46 -3.57
C LEU A 101 -5.92 -0.74 -4.85
N ILE A 102 -6.56 -1.93 -4.94
CA ILE A 102 -7.47 -2.27 -6.04
C ILE A 102 -8.64 -1.28 -6.11
N ASP A 103 -9.30 -1.03 -4.98
CA ASP A 103 -10.44 -0.10 -4.90
C ASP A 103 -10.04 1.31 -5.37
N ARG A 104 -8.80 1.74 -5.07
CA ARG A 104 -8.27 3.04 -5.48
C ARG A 104 -7.92 3.07 -6.97
N CYS A 105 -7.30 2.01 -7.51
CA CYS A 105 -7.04 1.89 -8.95
C CYS A 105 -8.35 1.91 -9.77
N GLN A 106 -9.39 1.24 -9.28
CA GLN A 106 -10.71 1.26 -9.91
C GLN A 106 -11.30 2.68 -9.90
N SER A 107 -11.29 3.35 -8.76
CA SER A 107 -11.75 4.74 -8.65
C SER A 107 -11.00 5.67 -9.62
N ALA A 108 -9.68 5.48 -9.76
CA ALA A 108 -8.84 6.24 -10.69
C ALA A 108 -9.23 5.99 -12.16
N TRP A 109 -9.49 4.73 -12.52
CA TRP A 109 -9.93 4.34 -13.85
C TRP A 109 -11.27 5.00 -14.22
N GLU A 110 -12.26 4.92 -13.33
CA GLU A 110 -13.57 5.55 -13.53
C GLU A 110 -13.43 7.07 -13.69
N LYS A 111 -12.55 7.69 -12.89
CA LYS A 111 -12.28 9.12 -12.96
C LYS A 111 -11.63 9.53 -14.29
N ILE A 112 -10.65 8.76 -14.78
CA ILE A 112 -10.03 9.01 -16.09
C ILE A 112 -11.07 9.00 -17.20
N ASN A 113 -11.97 8.01 -17.22
CA ASN A 113 -13.03 7.94 -18.23
C ASN A 113 -13.97 9.15 -18.17
N LYS A 114 -14.32 9.59 -16.96
CA LYS A 114 -15.15 10.79 -16.76
C LYS A 114 -14.44 12.07 -17.27
N MET A 115 -13.13 12.18 -17.04
CA MET A 115 -12.35 13.31 -17.54
C MET A 115 -12.27 13.33 -19.06
N GLU A 116 -12.15 12.17 -19.74
CA GLU A 116 -12.20 12.11 -21.22
C GLU A 116 -13.53 12.66 -21.77
N VAL A 117 -14.66 12.41 -21.09
CA VAL A 117 -15.96 12.98 -21.47
C VAL A 117 -15.99 14.50 -21.31
N VAL A 118 -15.43 15.04 -20.23
CA VAL A 118 -15.34 16.49 -20.01
C VAL A 118 -14.39 17.14 -21.01
N LYS A 119 -13.27 16.50 -21.31
CA LYS A 119 -12.31 16.92 -22.33
C LYS A 119 -12.99 17.05 -23.69
N PHE A 120 -13.73 16.02 -24.11
CA PHE A 120 -14.48 16.05 -25.37
C PHE A 120 -15.48 17.21 -25.43
N LYS A 121 -16.23 17.45 -24.34
CA LYS A 121 -17.18 18.57 -24.27
C LYS A 121 -16.49 19.94 -24.38
N LEU A 122 -15.34 20.11 -23.74
CA LEU A 122 -14.55 21.35 -23.85
C LEU A 122 -14.03 21.55 -25.27
N GLN A 123 -13.53 20.50 -25.91
CA GLN A 123 -13.06 20.55 -27.30
C GLN A 123 -14.18 20.93 -28.27
N LEU A 124 -15.38 20.38 -28.08
CA LEU A 124 -16.55 20.74 -28.89
C LEU A 124 -16.91 22.22 -28.72
N ASP A 125 -17.01 22.71 -27.48
CA ASP A 125 -17.33 24.12 -27.21
C ASP A 125 -16.23 25.06 -27.76
N LEU A 126 -14.96 24.67 -27.68
CA LEU A 126 -13.84 25.41 -28.28
C LEU A 126 -13.92 25.47 -29.81
N ASN A 127 -14.34 24.38 -30.46
CA ASN A 127 -14.55 24.36 -31.91
C ASN A 127 -15.71 25.30 -32.29
N ASP A 128 -16.85 25.18 -31.60
CA ASP A 128 -18.02 26.03 -31.84
C ASP A 128 -17.68 27.52 -31.64
N LYS A 129 -16.92 27.86 -30.59
CA LYS A 129 -16.44 29.25 -30.38
C LYS A 129 -15.46 29.69 -31.47
N THR A 130 -14.64 28.80 -32.01
CA THR A 130 -13.71 29.13 -33.10
C THR A 130 -14.45 29.45 -34.39
N GLU A 131 -15.46 28.65 -34.74
CA GLU A 131 -16.32 28.91 -35.90
C GLU A 131 -17.12 30.20 -35.72
N ALA A 132 -17.73 30.41 -34.55
CA ALA A 132 -18.48 31.64 -34.26
C ALA A 132 -17.60 32.89 -34.35
N LEU A 133 -16.39 32.83 -33.78
CA LEU A 133 -15.42 33.91 -33.81
C LEU A 133 -14.95 34.23 -35.24
N GLN A 134 -14.77 33.20 -36.08
CA GLN A 134 -14.42 33.39 -37.48
C GLN A 134 -15.54 34.12 -38.23
N ILE A 135 -16.79 33.67 -38.06
CA ILE A 135 -17.97 34.32 -38.65
C ILE A 135 -18.05 35.77 -38.21
N ASP A 136 -17.96 36.05 -36.90
CA ASP A 136 -18.09 37.42 -36.39
C ASP A 136 -16.94 38.33 -36.83
N LYS A 137 -15.71 37.81 -36.97
CA LYS A 137 -14.56 38.55 -37.52
C LYS A 137 -14.76 38.86 -39.01
N ASP A 138 -15.26 37.90 -39.79
CA ASP A 138 -15.58 38.10 -41.21
C ASP A 138 -16.68 39.14 -41.38
N MET A 139 -17.75 39.08 -40.58
CA MET A 139 -18.84 40.06 -40.62
C MET A 139 -18.40 41.45 -40.20
N LEU A 140 -17.50 41.57 -39.22
CA LEU A 140 -16.92 42.85 -38.81
C LEU A 140 -16.02 43.46 -39.91
N GLY A 141 -15.44 42.62 -40.77
CA GLY A 141 -14.62 43.03 -41.91
C GLY A 141 -15.43 43.45 -43.15
N LEU A 142 -16.74 43.22 -43.19
CA LEU A 142 -17.58 43.62 -44.32
C LEU A 142 -17.80 45.15 -44.33
N ASP A 143 -17.69 45.73 -45.53
CA ASP A 143 -18.08 47.11 -45.81
C ASP A 143 -19.01 47.18 -47.04
N LYS A 144 -19.44 48.40 -47.37
CA LYS A 144 -20.35 48.66 -48.50
C LYS A 144 -19.72 48.43 -49.88
N ASP A 145 -18.39 48.37 -49.94
CA ASP A 145 -17.62 48.23 -51.17
C ASP A 145 -17.21 46.76 -51.43
N CYS A 146 -17.50 45.86 -50.47
CA CYS A 146 -17.28 44.42 -50.59
C CYS A 146 -18.15 43.77 -51.69
N ALA A 147 -17.52 42.98 -52.56
CA ALA A 147 -18.19 42.34 -53.70
C ALA A 147 -19.19 41.23 -53.33
N ASN A 148 -19.15 40.70 -52.10
CA ASN A 148 -19.94 39.57 -51.63
C ASN A 148 -21.20 39.98 -50.83
N ILE A 149 -21.57 41.25 -50.81
CA ILE A 149 -22.81 41.73 -50.16
C ILE A 149 -24.01 41.58 -51.12
N THR A 150 -25.11 41.02 -50.64
CA THR A 150 -26.35 40.82 -51.43
C THR A 150 -27.59 40.97 -50.57
N TYR A 151 -28.74 41.31 -51.18
CA TYR A 151 -30.02 41.29 -50.51
C TYR A 151 -30.40 39.86 -50.09
N LYS A 152 -30.88 39.71 -48.85
CA LYS A 152 -31.27 38.41 -48.28
C LYS A 152 -32.78 38.26 -48.25
N THR A 153 -33.27 37.09 -48.63
CA THR A 153 -34.68 36.73 -48.52
C THR A 153 -35.05 36.54 -47.05
N ASP A 154 -36.13 37.17 -46.58
CA ASP A 154 -36.60 37.06 -45.19
C ASP A 154 -35.53 37.43 -44.14
N SER A 155 -34.93 38.62 -44.30
CA SER A 155 -33.78 39.10 -43.51
C SER A 155 -34.03 39.26 -42.01
N LEU A 156 -35.30 39.32 -41.59
CA LEU A 156 -35.70 39.45 -40.17
C LEU A 156 -36.07 38.10 -39.54
N LYS A 157 -35.91 36.98 -40.27
CA LYS A 157 -36.22 35.66 -39.77
C LYS A 157 -35.29 35.25 -38.63
N THR A 158 -35.86 35.03 -37.45
CA THR A 158 -35.15 34.41 -36.34
C THR A 158 -35.04 32.89 -36.54
N PRO A 159 -33.83 32.32 -36.51
CA PRO A 159 -33.66 30.87 -36.56
C PRO A 159 -34.37 30.18 -35.39
N LYS A 160 -35.08 29.07 -35.66
CA LYS A 160 -35.85 28.33 -34.64
C LYS A 160 -35.00 27.81 -33.45
N ARG A 161 -33.69 27.67 -33.62
CA ARG A 161 -32.75 27.15 -32.60
C ARG A 161 -31.97 28.26 -31.88
N MET A 162 -32.30 29.53 -32.12
CA MET A 162 -31.61 30.65 -31.46
C MET A 162 -31.92 30.65 -29.96
N ILE A 163 -30.87 30.79 -29.15
CA ILE A 163 -30.96 30.92 -27.69
C ILE A 163 -30.74 32.38 -27.30
N THR A 164 -31.22 32.76 -26.11
CA THR A 164 -30.97 34.10 -25.56
C THR A 164 -29.52 34.26 -25.13
N TYR A 165 -29.08 35.50 -24.97
CA TYR A 165 -27.75 35.80 -24.42
C TYR A 165 -27.55 35.17 -23.04
N ASP A 166 -28.54 35.31 -22.15
CA ASP A 166 -28.47 34.75 -20.79
C ASP A 166 -28.32 33.22 -20.82
N GLN A 167 -29.03 32.53 -21.72
CA GLN A 167 -28.90 31.09 -21.91
C GLN A 167 -27.51 30.70 -22.44
N TRP A 168 -26.91 31.52 -23.31
CA TRP A 168 -25.55 31.30 -23.80
C TRP A 168 -24.51 31.49 -22.69
N LEU A 169 -24.65 32.55 -21.90
CA LEU A 169 -23.73 32.84 -20.79
C LEU A 169 -23.82 31.76 -19.71
N GLU A 170 -25.04 31.33 -19.35
CA GLU A 170 -25.27 30.24 -18.41
C GLU A 170 -24.60 28.94 -18.87
N LYS A 171 -24.69 28.60 -20.17
CA LYS A 171 -24.01 27.43 -20.73
C LYS A 171 -22.50 27.54 -20.66
N CYS A 172 -21.93 28.70 -20.97
CA CYS A 172 -20.47 28.93 -20.86
C CYS A 172 -19.99 28.75 -19.41
N GLU A 173 -20.71 29.34 -18.45
CA GLU A 173 -20.41 29.18 -17.02
C GLU A 173 -20.61 27.73 -16.55
N ALA A 174 -21.62 27.02 -17.06
CA ALA A 174 -21.84 25.61 -16.74
C ALA A 174 -20.70 24.72 -17.24
N THR A 175 -20.24 24.93 -18.49
CA THR A 175 -19.08 24.21 -19.05
C THR A 175 -17.82 24.47 -18.22
N LYS A 176 -17.55 25.73 -17.87
CA LYS A 176 -16.43 26.12 -16.99
C LYS A 176 -16.52 25.44 -15.63
N ARG A 177 -17.68 25.50 -14.97
CA ARG A 177 -17.90 24.89 -13.65
C ARG A 177 -17.69 23.38 -13.68
N MET A 178 -18.22 22.70 -14.70
CA MET A 178 -18.03 21.26 -14.89
C MET A 178 -16.53 20.90 -14.96
N ALA A 179 -15.74 21.64 -15.74
CA ALA A 179 -14.31 21.41 -15.86
C ALA A 179 -13.55 21.66 -14.55
N VAL A 180 -13.86 22.77 -13.86
CA VAL A 180 -13.22 23.12 -12.58
C VAL A 180 -13.54 22.10 -11.48
N THR A 181 -14.80 21.67 -11.38
CA THR A 181 -15.20 20.65 -10.40
C THR A 181 -14.50 19.32 -10.66
N GLU A 182 -14.45 18.87 -11.92
CA GLU A 182 -13.73 17.63 -12.24
C GLU A 182 -12.24 17.71 -11.94
N LEU A 183 -11.58 18.83 -12.26
CA LEU A 183 -10.18 19.08 -11.90
C LEU A 183 -9.94 18.95 -10.40
N GLN A 184 -10.77 19.61 -9.57
CA GLN A 184 -10.63 19.58 -8.11
C GLN A 184 -10.84 18.18 -7.54
N ASP A 185 -11.84 17.45 -8.03
CA ASP A 185 -12.12 16.10 -7.57
C ASP A 185 -11.00 15.13 -7.98
N THR A 186 -10.42 15.30 -9.17
CA THR A 186 -9.28 14.48 -9.61
C THR A 186 -8.04 14.73 -8.76
N LEU A 187 -7.73 15.98 -8.43
CA LEU A 187 -6.62 16.32 -7.54
C LEU A 187 -6.75 15.62 -6.18
N ARG A 188 -7.94 15.65 -5.58
CA ARG A 188 -8.23 14.95 -4.32
C ARG A 188 -8.05 13.43 -4.44
N LEU A 189 -8.50 12.84 -5.55
CA LEU A 189 -8.33 11.41 -5.79
C LEU A 189 -6.84 11.03 -5.94
N ARG A 190 -6.07 11.88 -6.61
CA ARG A 190 -4.63 11.70 -6.79
C ARG A 190 -3.88 11.73 -5.45
N GLU A 191 -4.19 12.69 -4.59
CA GLU A 191 -3.67 12.72 -3.22
C GLU A 191 -4.10 11.49 -2.42
N SER A 192 -5.34 11.04 -2.57
CA SER A 192 -5.84 9.83 -1.91
C SER A 192 -5.09 8.57 -2.37
N LEU A 193 -4.72 8.45 -3.64
CA LEU A 193 -3.90 7.34 -4.17
C LEU A 193 -2.51 7.34 -3.53
N PHE A 194 -1.86 8.50 -3.51
CA PHE A 194 -0.54 8.68 -2.89
C PHE A 194 -0.56 8.27 -1.41
N VAL A 195 -1.57 8.72 -0.65
CA VAL A 195 -1.75 8.36 0.75
C VAL A 195 -2.01 6.86 0.92
N ALA A 196 -2.83 6.24 0.07
CA ALA A 196 -3.12 4.81 0.15
C ALA A 196 -1.86 3.97 -0.05
N ARG A 197 -1.03 4.31 -1.04
CA ARG A 197 0.29 3.69 -1.26
C ARG A 197 1.20 3.84 -0.04
N GLY A 198 1.30 5.05 0.51
CA GLY A 198 2.05 5.32 1.74
C GLY A 198 1.59 4.45 2.92
N ARG A 199 0.28 4.33 3.13
CA ARG A 199 -0.32 3.47 4.17
C ARG A 199 0.00 2.00 3.95
N ALA A 200 -0.13 1.50 2.72
CA ALA A 200 0.17 0.12 2.39
C ALA A 200 1.64 -0.23 2.74
N ARG A 201 2.59 0.62 2.32
CA ARG A 201 4.02 0.43 2.62
C ARG A 201 4.31 0.44 4.12
N ASN A 202 3.71 1.37 4.86
CA ASN A 202 3.89 1.45 6.30
C ASN A 202 3.34 0.22 7.02
N ALA A 203 2.17 -0.28 6.60
CA ALA A 203 1.58 -1.49 7.16
C ALA A 203 2.48 -2.72 6.93
N LEU A 204 3.06 -2.87 5.73
CA LEU A 204 4.00 -3.96 5.43
C LEU A 204 5.29 -3.87 6.25
N ARG A 205 5.86 -2.67 6.39
CA ARG A 205 7.06 -2.43 7.22
C ARG A 205 6.79 -2.78 8.68
N ALA A 206 5.69 -2.29 9.24
CA ALA A 206 5.29 -2.60 10.61
C ALA A 206 5.12 -4.12 10.82
N GLN A 207 4.50 -4.81 9.85
CA GLN A 207 4.36 -6.25 9.91
C GLN A 207 5.71 -6.98 9.84
N THR A 208 6.64 -6.50 9.01
CA THR A 208 8.01 -7.04 8.91
C THR A 208 8.76 -6.88 10.23
N ASP A 209 8.63 -5.73 10.91
CA ASP A 209 9.26 -5.50 12.21
C ASP A 209 8.72 -6.46 13.28
N VAL A 210 7.40 -6.69 13.30
CA VAL A 210 6.77 -7.67 14.19
C VAL A 210 7.30 -9.07 13.93
N THR A 211 7.34 -9.51 12.67
CA THR A 211 7.86 -10.84 12.30
C THR A 211 9.34 -10.98 12.68
N ASN A 212 10.18 -9.97 12.40
CA ASN A 212 11.60 -9.98 12.76
C ASN A 212 11.81 -10.07 14.27
N TYR A 213 11.02 -9.34 15.05
CA TYR A 213 11.06 -9.43 16.51
C TYR A 213 10.70 -10.84 17.00
N MET A 214 9.61 -11.42 16.48
CA MET A 214 9.17 -12.77 16.83
C MET A 214 10.22 -13.82 16.47
N LEU A 215 10.86 -13.70 15.31
CA LEU A 215 11.96 -14.58 14.89
C LEU A 215 13.17 -14.48 15.83
N ARG A 216 13.63 -13.25 16.14
CA ARG A 216 14.75 -13.04 17.07
C ARG A 216 14.47 -13.65 18.44
N ARG A 217 13.25 -13.45 18.96
CA ARG A 217 12.81 -14.03 20.22
C ARG A 217 12.81 -15.56 20.17
N ARG A 218 12.28 -16.16 19.09
CA ARG A 218 12.23 -17.61 18.93
C ARG A 218 13.61 -18.24 18.81
N ILE A 219 14.54 -17.58 18.10
CA ILE A 219 15.94 -17.99 18.02
C ILE A 219 16.57 -18.00 19.42
N TYR A 220 16.38 -16.92 20.19
CA TYR A 220 16.89 -16.82 21.55
C TYR A 220 16.33 -17.92 22.47
N GLU A 221 15.01 -18.14 22.45
CA GLU A 221 14.35 -19.18 23.26
C GLU A 221 14.87 -20.58 22.91
N THR A 222 14.99 -20.89 21.62
CA THR A 222 15.54 -22.18 21.13
C THR A 222 16.98 -22.36 21.56
N GLN A 223 17.80 -21.31 21.41
CA GLN A 223 19.21 -21.31 21.78
C GLN A 223 19.40 -21.49 23.29
N ARG A 224 18.56 -20.84 24.11
CA ARG A 224 18.55 -21.00 25.57
C ARG A 224 18.17 -22.42 25.97
N ALA A 225 17.12 -22.99 25.39
CA ALA A 225 16.70 -24.36 25.66
C ALA A 225 17.79 -25.38 25.29
N ARG A 226 18.48 -25.16 24.16
CA ARG A 226 19.62 -25.99 23.76
C ARG A 226 20.75 -25.94 24.80
N ASN A 227 21.16 -24.74 25.21
CA ASN A 227 22.23 -24.57 26.19
C ASN A 227 21.90 -25.21 27.54
N GLU A 228 20.63 -25.15 27.96
CA GLU A 228 20.16 -25.82 29.18
C GLU A 228 20.27 -27.34 29.05
N LEU A 229 19.83 -27.92 27.92
CA LEU A 229 19.95 -29.35 27.66
C LEU A 229 21.42 -29.80 27.59
N ASP A 230 22.29 -29.01 26.95
CA ASP A 230 23.73 -29.29 26.89
C ASP A 230 24.35 -29.30 28.31
N TRP A 231 23.94 -28.37 29.18
CA TRP A 231 24.38 -28.33 30.58
C TRP A 231 23.87 -29.52 31.39
N GLN A 232 22.59 -29.89 31.24
CA GLN A 232 22.02 -31.06 31.91
C GLN A 232 22.69 -32.36 31.46
N LYS A 233 23.00 -32.49 30.16
CA LYS A 233 23.74 -33.62 29.61
C LYS A 233 25.13 -33.72 30.24
N LEU A 234 25.89 -32.62 30.27
CA LEU A 234 27.20 -32.58 30.92
C LEU A 234 27.12 -33.03 32.38
N LYS A 235 26.12 -32.54 33.14
CA LYS A 235 25.94 -32.91 34.54
C LYS A 235 25.60 -34.39 34.72
N MET A 236 24.81 -34.95 33.81
CA MET A 236 24.48 -36.37 33.80
C MET A 236 25.73 -37.22 33.53
N GLU A 237 26.56 -36.82 32.57
CA GLU A 237 27.83 -37.48 32.24
C GLU A 237 28.78 -37.49 33.46
N GLU A 238 28.97 -36.34 34.14
CA GLU A 238 29.78 -36.27 35.37
C GLU A 238 29.25 -37.17 36.50
N ASN A 239 27.93 -37.25 36.66
CA ASN A 239 27.31 -38.11 37.69
C ASN A 239 27.48 -39.59 37.33
N MET A 240 27.41 -39.93 36.05
CA MET A 240 27.62 -41.30 35.56
C MET A 240 29.07 -41.75 35.78
N GLU A 241 30.04 -40.87 35.56
CA GLU A 241 31.44 -41.14 35.87
C GLU A 241 31.66 -41.42 37.37
N LYS A 242 31.06 -40.60 38.25
CA LYS A 242 31.11 -40.82 39.70
C LYS A 242 30.47 -42.13 40.12
N LEU A 243 29.30 -42.46 39.56
CA LEU A 243 28.61 -43.71 39.83
C LEU A 243 29.45 -44.92 39.39
N ASN A 244 30.06 -44.85 38.20
CA ASN A 244 30.94 -45.90 37.71
C ASN A 244 32.18 -46.08 38.59
N ALA A 245 32.77 -44.98 39.08
CA ALA A 245 33.88 -45.04 40.02
C ALA A 245 33.48 -45.71 41.35
N GLU A 246 32.32 -45.32 41.91
CA GLU A 246 31.79 -45.91 43.14
C GLU A 246 31.50 -47.42 42.97
N LEU A 247 30.90 -47.82 41.84
CA LEU A 247 30.65 -49.22 41.52
C LEU A 247 31.95 -50.03 41.45
N LYS A 248 33.00 -49.45 40.85
CA LYS A 248 34.31 -50.08 40.79
C LYS A 248 34.90 -50.26 42.19
N THR A 249 34.91 -49.22 43.01
CA THR A 249 35.41 -49.28 44.40
C THR A 249 34.62 -50.27 45.24
N MET A 250 33.30 -50.31 45.10
CA MET A 250 32.43 -51.25 45.81
C MET A 250 32.69 -52.71 45.37
N GLY A 251 32.93 -52.93 44.08
CA GLY A 251 33.34 -54.22 43.54
C GLY A 251 34.70 -54.69 44.07
N GLU A 252 35.68 -53.79 44.19
CA GLU A 252 36.98 -54.06 44.82
C GLU A 252 36.81 -54.43 46.31
N GLN A 253 36.03 -53.66 47.06
CA GLN A 253 35.72 -53.97 48.47
C GLN A 253 35.01 -55.32 48.63
N PHE A 254 34.07 -55.64 47.74
CA PHE A 254 33.39 -56.94 47.73
C PHE A 254 34.40 -58.08 47.55
N ALA A 255 35.31 -57.97 46.58
CA ALA A 255 36.37 -58.96 46.35
C ALA A 255 37.29 -59.10 47.56
N ASP A 256 37.69 -58.00 48.20
CA ASP A 256 38.50 -58.01 49.41
C ASP A 256 37.81 -58.73 50.57
N LYS A 257 36.51 -58.48 50.78
CA LYS A 257 35.74 -59.20 51.82
C LYS A 257 35.58 -60.67 51.52
N VAL A 258 35.35 -61.05 50.26
CA VAL A 258 35.32 -62.46 49.83
C VAL A 258 36.67 -63.14 50.10
N ASN A 259 37.79 -62.47 49.82
CA ASN A 259 39.12 -63.01 50.09
C ASN A 259 39.40 -63.12 51.60
N ALA A 260 39.03 -62.13 52.40
CA ALA A 260 39.13 -62.19 53.85
C ALA A 260 38.28 -63.34 54.43
N LEU A 261 37.06 -63.55 53.91
CA LEU A 261 36.19 -64.64 54.34
C LEU A 261 36.84 -66.00 54.06
N LYS A 262 37.41 -66.20 52.86
CA LYS A 262 38.15 -67.42 52.52
C LYS A 262 39.27 -67.69 53.54
N VAL A 263 40.05 -66.67 53.89
CA VAL A 263 41.13 -66.81 54.88
C VAL A 263 40.59 -67.20 56.26
N ALA A 264 39.53 -66.53 56.74
CA ALA A 264 38.94 -66.81 58.03
C ALA A 264 38.34 -68.23 58.10
N GLU A 265 37.62 -68.66 57.06
CA GLU A 265 37.06 -70.00 56.94
C GLU A 265 38.17 -71.07 56.89
N THR A 266 39.21 -70.88 56.07
CA THR A 266 40.35 -71.80 56.00
C THR A 266 41.09 -71.89 57.34
N ARG A 267 41.29 -70.76 58.04
CA ARG A 267 41.91 -70.75 59.39
C ARG A 267 41.06 -71.52 60.39
N LEU A 268 39.74 -71.33 60.38
CA LEU A 268 38.82 -72.00 61.28
C LEU A 268 38.76 -73.51 61.02
N GLU A 269 38.67 -73.93 59.75
CA GLU A 269 38.69 -75.34 59.34
C GLU A 269 40.01 -76.02 59.74
N THR A 270 41.15 -75.38 59.44
CA THR A 270 42.47 -75.94 59.75
C THR A 270 42.67 -76.13 61.25
N ARG A 271 42.19 -75.18 62.07
CA ARG A 271 42.21 -75.29 63.55
C ARG A 271 41.31 -76.41 64.08
N GLY A 272 40.33 -76.87 63.30
CA GLY A 272 39.46 -78.01 63.60
C GLY A 272 40.19 -79.36 63.56
N TYR A 273 41.38 -79.45 62.98
CA TYR A 273 42.18 -80.69 62.93
C TYR A 273 43.13 -80.87 64.14
N ARG A 274 43.10 -79.96 65.13
CA ARG A 274 43.94 -80.08 66.34
C ARG A 274 43.60 -81.35 67.13
N PRO A 275 44.59 -82.17 67.54
CA PRO A 275 44.32 -83.44 68.22
C PRO A 275 44.09 -83.27 69.74
N GLY A 276 43.19 -84.09 70.31
CA GLY A 276 43.03 -84.25 71.76
C GLY A 276 42.57 -82.98 72.49
N ILE A 277 43.25 -82.64 73.59
CA ILE A 277 42.89 -81.49 74.45
C ILE A 277 43.18 -80.12 73.81
N GLU A 278 44.02 -80.08 72.78
CA GLU A 278 44.33 -78.84 72.03
C GLU A 278 43.19 -78.41 71.10
N LEU A 279 42.14 -79.25 70.93
CA LEU A 279 40.88 -78.90 70.29
C LEU A 279 40.01 -78.06 71.24
N ALA A 280 40.55 -76.92 71.66
CA ALA A 280 39.88 -76.00 72.56
C ALA A 280 39.11 -74.93 71.76
N ALA A 281 37.90 -74.62 72.23
CA ALA A 281 37.16 -73.42 71.85
C ALA A 281 37.78 -72.19 72.54
N ASP A 282 39.02 -71.91 72.19
CA ASP A 282 39.78 -70.78 72.70
C ASP A 282 39.29 -69.44 72.10
N GLU A 283 39.80 -68.34 72.63
CA GLU A 283 39.39 -66.99 72.18
C GLU A 283 39.59 -66.78 70.67
N ALA A 284 40.60 -67.42 70.07
CA ALA A 284 40.84 -67.36 68.64
C ALA A 284 39.78 -68.12 67.81
N ASP A 285 39.27 -69.26 68.29
CA ASP A 285 38.15 -69.98 67.65
C ASP A 285 36.84 -69.16 67.71
N VAL A 286 36.55 -68.57 68.88
CA VAL A 286 35.39 -67.69 69.07
C VAL A 286 35.50 -66.46 68.17
N GLY A 287 36.66 -65.80 68.13
CA GLY A 287 36.92 -64.64 67.29
C GLY A 287 36.81 -64.92 65.79
N LEU A 288 37.35 -66.04 65.29
CA LEU A 288 37.25 -66.43 63.88
C LEU A 288 35.80 -66.74 63.47
N LYS A 289 35.00 -67.38 64.34
CA LYS A 289 33.57 -67.63 64.08
C LYS A 289 32.77 -66.33 63.97
N GLU A 290 33.08 -65.36 64.83
CA GLU A 290 32.48 -64.03 64.79
C GLU A 290 32.92 -63.26 63.53
N GLU A 291 34.20 -63.31 63.17
CA GLU A 291 34.74 -62.73 61.94
C GLU A 291 34.04 -63.30 60.69
N VAL A 292 33.88 -64.63 60.59
CA VAL A 292 33.15 -65.28 59.48
C VAL A 292 31.70 -64.81 59.41
N ARG A 293 31.00 -64.69 60.55
CA ARG A 293 29.61 -64.22 60.59
C ARG A 293 29.50 -62.77 60.11
N ASN A 294 30.39 -61.90 60.58
CA ASN A 294 30.43 -60.49 60.22
C ASN A 294 30.81 -60.28 58.74
N LEU A 295 31.77 -61.06 58.22
CA LEU A 295 32.18 -61.00 56.81
C LEU A 295 31.06 -61.46 55.88
N ARG A 296 30.35 -62.56 56.21
CA ARG A 296 29.19 -63.02 55.42
C ARG A 296 28.08 -61.98 55.36
N GLU A 297 27.79 -61.33 56.49
CA GLU A 297 26.79 -60.26 56.55
C GLU A 297 27.23 -59.04 55.73
N THR A 298 28.50 -58.64 55.83
CA THR A 298 29.05 -57.52 55.05
C THR A 298 29.02 -57.81 53.55
N ILE A 299 29.38 -59.03 53.12
CA ILE A 299 29.33 -59.48 51.73
C ILE A 299 27.88 -59.44 51.21
N ARG A 300 26.90 -59.92 52.00
CA ARG A 300 25.48 -59.86 51.66
C ARG A 300 25.02 -58.42 51.42
N GLN A 301 25.35 -57.51 52.33
CA GLN A 301 24.98 -56.09 52.21
C GLN A 301 25.63 -55.41 50.98
N LEU A 302 26.91 -55.71 50.71
CA LEU A 302 27.60 -55.20 49.52
C LEU A 302 26.98 -55.74 48.22
N GLN A 303 26.64 -57.03 48.17
CA GLN A 303 25.97 -57.66 47.03
C GLN A 303 24.60 -57.04 46.75
N GLU A 304 23.77 -56.86 47.78
CA GLU A 304 22.45 -56.23 47.63
C GLU A 304 22.55 -54.83 47.04
N LYS A 305 23.54 -54.04 47.49
CA LYS A 305 23.76 -52.69 46.97
C LYS A 305 24.29 -52.67 45.54
N LEU A 306 25.16 -53.61 45.17
CA LEU A 306 25.65 -53.79 43.80
C LEU A 306 24.52 -54.21 42.84
N ASP A 307 23.61 -55.06 43.30
CA ASP A 307 22.48 -55.52 42.48
C ASP A 307 21.39 -54.46 42.35
N CYS A 308 21.22 -53.58 43.33
CA CYS A 308 20.35 -52.39 43.19
C CYS A 308 20.87 -51.36 42.18
N ALA A 309 22.13 -51.43 41.77
CA ALA A 309 22.77 -50.46 40.88
C ALA A 309 22.86 -50.92 39.41
N LYS A 310 22.42 -52.14 39.10
CA LYS A 310 22.31 -52.70 37.75
C LYS A 310 20.91 -52.47 37.19
#